data_AF-A0A7I9ZKE8-F1
#
_entry.id   AF-A0A7I9ZKE8-F1
#
_cell.length_a   1.000
_cell.length_b   1.000
_cell.length_c   1.000
_cell.angle_alpha   90.00
_cell.angle_beta   90.00
_cell.angle_gamma   90.00
#
_symmetry.space_group_name_H-M   'P 1'
#
loop_
_entity.id
_entity.type
_entity.pdbx_description
1 polymer ?
#
loop_
_entity_poly.entity_id
_entity_poly.type
_entity_poly.pdbx_seq_one_letter_code
_entity_poly.pdbx_strand_id
1 'polypeptide(L)' 'MSHEDMACDELVELVTAYLDGSLDPDTRVRFDEHLLECDGCASYLQQFRSTVATLGAVGDEEIEPGFRRKLLDAFKNWH' A
#
# COMPACT_ATOMS: atom_id res chain seq x y z
N MET A 1 -10.26 -16.57 21.54
CA MET A 1 -9.88 -15.82 20.34
C MET A 1 -8.80 -16.65 19.66
N SER A 2 -9.17 -17.39 18.62
CA SER A 2 -8.21 -18.05 17.75
C SER A 2 -8.01 -17.11 16.56
N HIS A 3 -6.92 -16.34 16.58
CA HIS A 3 -6.37 -15.87 15.32
C HIS A 3 -5.85 -17.13 14.63
N GLU A 4 -6.50 -17.54 13.55
CA GLU A 4 -5.85 -18.44 12.61
C GLU A 4 -4.73 -17.64 11.96
N ASP A 5 -3.48 -18.05 12.25
CA ASP A 5 -2.27 -17.46 11.69
C ASP A 5 -2.43 -17.35 10.17
N MET A 6 -2.24 -16.14 9.64
CA MET A 6 -2.32 -15.88 8.20
C MET A 6 -1.29 -16.73 7.45
N ALA A 7 -1.70 -17.38 6.36
CA ALA A 7 -0.76 -18.10 5.50
C ALA A 7 0.01 -17.15 4.58
N CYS A 8 1.24 -17.51 4.18
CA CYS A 8 2.02 -16.69 3.25
C CYS A 8 1.28 -16.45 1.92
N ASP A 9 0.57 -17.45 1.41
CA ASP A 9 -0.20 -17.32 0.15
C ASP A 9 -1.37 -16.33 0.31
N GLU A 10 -2.05 -16.33 1.46
CA GLU A 10 -3.10 -15.35 1.78
C GLU A 10 -2.51 -13.93 1.84
N LEU A 11 -1.35 -13.75 2.48
CA LEU A 11 -0.65 -12.46 2.52
C LEU A 11 -0.30 -11.95 1.12
N VAL A 12 0.22 -12.83 0.27
CA VAL A 12 0.59 -12.52 -1.11
C VAL A 12 -0.62 -12.03 -1.90
N GLU A 13 -1.79 -12.66 -1.74
CA GLU A 13 -3.03 -12.23 -2.39
C GLU A 13 -3.52 -10.86 -1.90
N LEU A 14 -3.28 -10.54 -0.63
CA LEU A 14 -3.73 -9.30 0.01
C LEU A 14 -2.75 -8.12 -0.10
N VAL A 15 -1.55 -8.33 -0.66
CA VAL A 15 -0.48 -7.32 -0.66
C VAL A 15 -0.88 -5.99 -1.29
N THR A 16 -1.67 -6.01 -2.37
CA THR A 16 -2.16 -4.79 -3.02
C THR A 16 -3.17 -4.06 -2.15
N ALA A 17 -4.15 -4.78 -1.59
CA ALA A 17 -5.14 -4.16 -0.69
C ALA A 17 -4.50 -3.58 0.58
N TYR A 18 -3.43 -4.22 1.08
CA TYR A 18 -2.62 -3.69 2.17
C TYR A 18 -1.93 -2.36 1.81
N LEU A 19 -1.35 -2.27 0.61
CA LEU A 19 -0.68 -1.07 0.11
C LEU A 19 -1.66 0.07 -0.18
N ASP A 20 -2.86 -0.26 -0.66
CA ASP A 20 -3.94 0.69 -0.94
C ASP A 20 -4.68 1.13 0.34
N GLY A 21 -4.40 0.51 1.49
CA GLY A 21 -5.07 0.80 2.76
C GLY A 21 -6.54 0.39 2.78
N SER A 22 -6.92 -0.60 1.98
CA SER A 22 -8.32 -1.03 1.77
C SER A 22 -8.71 -2.29 2.53
N LEU A 23 -7.79 -2.89 3.30
CA LEU A 23 -8.11 -4.00 4.20
C LEU A 23 -9.04 -3.55 5.33
N ASP A 24 -9.96 -4.43 5.73
CA ASP A 24 -10.69 -4.26 6.98
C ASP A 24 -9.74 -4.36 8.19
N PRO A 25 -10.12 -3.80 9.36
CA PRO A 25 -9.24 -3.71 10.52
C PRO A 25 -8.71 -5.07 11.02
N ASP A 26 -9.55 -6.11 11.05
CA ASP A 26 -9.17 -7.42 11.56
C ASP A 26 -8.17 -8.10 10.61
N THR A 27 -8.41 -8.02 9.30
CA THR A 27 -7.47 -8.53 8.30
C THR A 27 -6.15 -7.77 8.32
N ARG A 28 -6.19 -6.44 8.53
CA ARG A 28 -4.99 -5.61 8.64
C ARG A 28 -4.11 -6.03 9.82
N VAL A 29 -4.71 -6.30 10.98
CA VAL A 29 -3.98 -6.78 12.17
C VAL A 29 -3.28 -8.10 11.89
N ARG A 30 -4.00 -9.10 11.32
CA ARG A 30 -3.40 -10.41 10.95
C ARG A 30 -2.25 -10.27 9.96
N PHE A 31 -2.40 -9.39 8.98
CA PHE A 31 -1.35 -9.11 8.00
C PHE A 31 -0.11 -8.52 8.68
N ASP A 32 -0.29 -7.50 9.52
CA ASP A 32 0.80 -6.86 10.25
C ASP A 32 1.48 -7.84 11.23
N GLU A 33 0.73 -8.71 11.92
CA GLU A 33 1.27 -9.78 12.76
C GLU A 33 2.13 -10.77 11.96
N HIS A 34 1.64 -11.24 10.81
CA HIS A 34 2.41 -12.16 9.97
C HIS A 34 3.73 -11.55 9.48
N LEU A 35 3.75 -10.25 9.14
CA LEU A 35 4.99 -9.57 8.73
C LEU A 35 6.04 -9.50 9.86
N LEU A 36 5.62 -9.53 11.13
CA LEU A 36 6.54 -9.55 12.26
C LEU A 36 7.21 -10.93 12.45
N GLU A 37 6.54 -12.00 12.00
CA GLU A 37 6.98 -13.38 12.23
C GLU A 37 7.66 -14.03 11.01
N CYS A 38 7.40 -13.51 9.80
CA CYS A 38 7.88 -14.10 8.55
C CYS A 38 8.75 -13.14 7.73
N ASP A 39 10.08 -13.28 7.85
CA ASP A 39 11.07 -12.52 7.08
C ASP A 39 10.87 -12.62 5.55
N GLY A 40 10.36 -13.76 5.07
CA GLY A 40 10.07 -13.99 3.65
C GLY A 40 8.97 -13.06 3.14
N CYS A 41 7.87 -12.94 3.89
CA CYS A 41 6.76 -12.05 3.54
C CYS A 41 7.12 -10.57 3.74
N ALA A 42 7.92 -10.25 4.76
CA ALA A 42 8.48 -8.90 4.91
C ALA A 42 9.34 -8.50 3.69
N SER A 43 10.20 -9.42 3.23
CA SER A 43 11.01 -9.21 2.03
C SER A 43 10.16 -9.09 0.76
N TYR A 44 9.12 -9.92 0.64
CA TYR A 44 8.17 -9.85 -0.48
C TYR A 44 7.45 -8.50 -0.55
N LEU A 45 6.97 -7.98 0.59
CA LEU A 45 6.35 -6.66 0.65
C LEU A 45 7.33 -5.55 0.21
N GLN A 46 8.60 -5.62 0.61
CA GLN A 46 9.62 -4.65 0.18
C GLN A 46 9.88 -4.72 -1.33
N GLN A 47 9.88 -5.91 -1.93
CA GLN A 47 9.97 -6.07 -3.39
C GLN A 47 8.78 -5.41 -4.09
N PHE A 48 7.56 -5.64 -3.60
CA PHE A 48 6.35 -4.99 -4.13
C PHE A 48 6.44 -3.47 -4.07
N ARG A 49 6.84 -2.90 -2.93
CA ARG A 49 7.05 -1.44 -2.77
C ARG A 49 8.09 -0.90 -3.75
N SER A 50 9.18 -1.64 -3.96
CA SER A 50 10.24 -1.26 -4.91
C SER A 50 9.73 -1.28 -6.36
N THR A 51 8.92 -2.28 -6.72
CA THR A 51 8.28 -2.36 -8.05
C THR A 51 7.34 -1.18 -8.27
N VAL A 52 6.47 -0.87 -7.30
CA VAL A 52 5.54 0.27 -7.37
C VAL A 52 6.29 1.60 -7.52
N ALA A 53 7.34 1.83 -6.71
CA ALA A 53 8.15 3.03 -6.81
C ALA A 53 8.86 3.16 -8.17
N THR A 54 9.41 2.04 -8.67
CA THR A 54 10.11 2.00 -9.96
C THR A 54 9.17 2.32 -11.11
N LEU A 55 7.99 1.69 -11.14
CA LEU A 55 6.99 1.95 -12.19
C LEU A 55 6.38 3.35 -12.08
N GLY A 56 6.18 3.86 -10.86
CA GLY A 56 5.72 5.23 -10.62
C GLY A 56 6.70 6.29 -11.15
N ALA A 57 8.01 6.03 -11.08
CA ALA A 57 9.03 6.95 -11.56
C ALA A 57 9.14 7.03 -13.11
N VAL A 58 8.63 6.02 -13.83
CA VAL A 58 8.66 5.98 -15.30
C VAL A 58 7.56 6.88 -15.91
N GLY A 59 6.55 7.26 -15.12
CA GLY A 59 5.36 7.98 -15.59
C GLY A 59 5.31 9.49 -15.31
N ASP A 60 6.40 10.11 -14.84
CA ASP A 60 6.45 11.56 -14.66
C ASP A 60 6.58 12.26 -16.03
N GLU A 61 5.46 12.39 -16.75
CA GLU A 61 5.26 13.63 -17.50
C GLU A 61 5.28 14.74 -16.47
N GLU A 62 6.35 15.56 -16.46
CA GLU A 62 6.56 16.62 -15.47
C GLU A 62 5.25 17.36 -15.22
N ILE A 63 4.65 17.12 -14.05
CA ILE A 63 3.43 17.82 -13.66
C ILE A 63 3.73 19.32 -13.72
N GLU A 64 2.95 20.06 -14.52
CA GLU A 64 3.15 21.49 -14.76
C GLU A 64 3.48 22.21 -13.44
N PRO A 65 4.58 22.97 -13.38
CA PRO A 65 4.89 23.80 -12.23
C PRO A 65 3.71 24.73 -11.91
N GLY A 66 2.93 24.38 -10.88
CA GLY A 66 1.70 25.11 -10.51
C GLY A 66 0.42 24.26 -10.52
N PHE A 67 0.42 23.06 -11.08
CA PHE A 67 -0.73 22.15 -11.07
C PHE A 67 -1.18 21.83 -9.63
N ARG A 68 -0.23 21.60 -8.72
CA ARG A 68 -0.51 21.42 -7.28
C ARG A 68 -1.29 22.60 -6.70
N ARG A 69 -0.96 23.84 -7.09
CA ARG A 69 -1.68 25.04 -6.63
C ARG A 69 -3.10 25.04 -7.16
N LYS A 70 -3.29 24.76 -8.45
CA LYS A 70 -4.60 24.65 -9.10
C LYS A 70 -5.49 23.61 -8.41
N LEU A 71 -4.94 22.42 -8.10
CA LEU A 71 -5.65 21.39 -7.34
C LEU A 71 -6.06 21.91 -5.95
N LEU A 72 -5.13 22.42 -5.16
CA LEU A 72 -5.43 22.92 -3.81
C LEU A 72 -6.47 24.04 -3.81
N ASP A 73 -6.43 24.95 -4.79
CA ASP A 73 -7.43 26.01 -4.91
C ASP A 73 -8.81 25.49 -5.35
N ALA A 74 -8.87 24.45 -6.18
CA ALA A 74 -10.13 23.78 -6.54
C ALA A 74 -10.77 23.07 -5.34
N PHE A 75 -9.98 22.35 -4.54
CA PHE A 75 -10.49 21.59 -3.39
C PHE A 75 -10.77 22.45 -2.13
N LYS A 76 -10.22 23.67 -2.03
CA LYS A 76 -10.38 24.55 -0.86
C LYS A 76 -11.82 24.93 -0.51
N ASN A 77 -12.70 25.00 -1.50
CA ASN A 77 -14.11 25.38 -1.33
C ASN A 77 -15.06 24.20 -1.55
N TRP A 78 -14.54 22.97 -1.53
CA TRP A 78 -15.33 21.77 -1.71
C TRP A 78 -16.01 21.40 -0.39
N HIS A 79 -17.31 21.67 -0.34
CA HIS A 79 -18.25 21.20 0.69
C HIS A 79 -19.10 20.06 0.14
#